data_AF-A0A392RSD6-F1
#
_entry.id   AF-A0A392RSD6-F1
#
_cell.length_a   1.000
_cell.length_b   1.000
_cell.length_c   1.000
_cell.angle_alpha   90.00
_cell.angle_beta   90.00
_cell.angle_gamma   90.00
#
_symmetry.space_group_name_H-M   'P 1'
#
loop_
_entity.id
_entity.type
_entity.pdbx_description
1 polymer ?
#
loop_
_entity_poly.entity_id
_entity_poly.type
_entity_poly.pdbx_seq_one_letter_code
_entity_poly.pdbx_strand_id
1 'polypeptide(L)'
;PVLVKDFWPRCDIVKQADADLEYKNKVAEDLVNNKGKSKTDLGLREFKETEIRSGVLGSEIILTQSNIAQVLKLPNKAVFKTFTPASGKKSPYVKRFAQECYIDEDLVPSNK
;
A
#
# COMPACT_ATOMS: atom_id res chain seq x y z
N PRO A 1 17.52 -15.60 -5.08
CA PRO A 1 16.72 -14.50 -4.47
C PRO A 1 16.83 -13.17 -5.24
N VAL A 2 16.61 -13.19 -6.56
CA VAL A 2 16.68 -12.00 -7.44
C VAL A 2 15.36 -11.23 -7.38
N LEU A 3 14.24 -11.96 -7.38
CA LEU A 3 12.88 -11.42 -7.44
C LEU A 3 12.55 -10.46 -6.28
N VAL A 4 12.88 -10.82 -5.03
CA VAL A 4 12.66 -9.95 -3.85
C VAL A 4 13.56 -8.71 -3.89
N LYS A 5 14.80 -8.88 -4.34
CA LYS A 5 15.78 -7.78 -4.44
C LYS A 5 15.42 -6.79 -5.56
N ASP A 6 14.74 -7.25 -6.59
CA ASP A 6 14.30 -6.40 -7.70
C ASP A 6 12.93 -5.78 -7.44
N PHE A 7 12.04 -6.48 -6.73
CA PHE A 7 10.68 -6.03 -6.46
C PHE A 7 10.65 -4.76 -5.59
N TRP A 8 11.19 -4.83 -4.38
CA TRP A 8 11.02 -3.75 -3.39
C TRP A 8 11.63 -2.40 -3.81
N PRO A 9 12.83 -2.34 -4.41
CA PRO A 9 13.39 -1.06 -4.83
C PRO A 9 12.68 -0.43 -6.04
N ARG A 10 11.89 -1.22 -6.79
CA ARG A 10 11.22 -0.80 -8.02
C ARG A 10 9.70 -0.73 -7.88
N CYS A 11 9.18 -0.88 -6.67
CA CYS A 11 7.74 -0.90 -6.47
C CYS A 11 7.18 0.50 -6.20
N ASP A 12 5.99 0.76 -6.72
CA ASP A 12 5.20 1.95 -6.44
C ASP A 12 3.94 1.57 -5.67
N ILE A 13 3.55 2.43 -4.73
CA ILE A 13 2.30 2.29 -3.99
C ILE A 13 1.23 3.08 -4.72
N VAL A 14 0.25 2.39 -5.28
CA VAL A 14 -0.87 2.98 -6.00
C VAL A 14 -2.08 3.05 -5.08
N LYS A 15 -2.54 4.27 -4.80
CA LYS A 15 -3.78 4.55 -4.07
C LYS A 15 -4.88 4.97 -5.04
N GLN A 16 -6.08 5.13 -4.50
CA GLN A 16 -7.25 5.60 -5.27
C GLN A 16 -6.94 6.88 -6.05
N ALA A 17 -6.29 7.86 -5.41
CA ALA A 17 -5.95 9.13 -6.03
C ALA A 17 -5.01 8.97 -7.24
N ASP A 18 -4.05 8.04 -7.15
CA ASP A 18 -3.11 7.76 -8.23
C ASP A 18 -3.82 7.07 -9.40
N ALA A 19 -4.71 6.11 -9.11
CA ALA A 19 -5.53 5.44 -10.13
C ALA A 19 -6.56 6.38 -10.79
N ASP A 20 -7.00 7.42 -10.09
CA ASP A 20 -7.89 8.44 -10.65
C ASP A 20 -7.12 9.47 -11.49
N LEU A 21 -5.89 9.78 -11.09
CA LEU A 21 -4.98 10.59 -11.90
C LEU A 21 -4.61 9.88 -13.21
N GLU A 22 -4.28 8.58 -13.14
CA GLU A 22 -4.01 7.73 -14.31
C GLU A 22 -5.18 7.77 -15.31
N TYR A 23 -6.41 7.61 -14.80
CA TYR A 23 -7.61 7.72 -15.62
C TYR A 23 -7.78 9.11 -16.24
N LYS A 24 -7.61 10.19 -15.47
CA LYS A 24 -7.70 11.56 -15.97
C LYS A 24 -6.68 11.82 -17.08
N ASN A 25 -5.44 11.36 -16.90
CA ASN A 25 -4.39 11.50 -17.90
C ASN A 25 -4.76 10.75 -19.18
N LYS A 26 -5.28 9.51 -19.07
CA LYS A 26 -5.72 8.72 -20.23
C LYS A 26 -6.88 9.36 -20.99
N VAL A 27 -7.83 9.96 -20.28
CA VAL A 27 -8.91 10.73 -20.90
C VAL A 27 -8.38 11.99 -21.60
N ALA A 28 -7.36 12.65 -21.02
CA ALA A 28 -6.75 13.85 -21.58
C ALA A 28 -5.90 13.59 -22.84
N GLU A 29 -5.35 12.38 -23.01
CA GLU A 29 -4.62 11.98 -24.23
C GLU A 29 -5.47 12.10 -25.50
N ASP A 30 -6.76 11.79 -25.41
CA ASP A 30 -7.72 11.91 -26.52
C ASP A 30 -9.12 12.24 -25.98
N LEU A 31 -9.35 13.52 -25.71
CA LEU A 31 -10.62 14.02 -25.17
C LEU A 31 -11.82 13.71 -26.05
N VAL A 32 -11.63 13.55 -27.37
CA VAL A 32 -12.73 13.31 -28.31
C VAL A 32 -13.19 11.86 -28.21
N ASN A 33 -12.24 10.92 -28.18
CA ASN A 33 -12.56 9.49 -28.21
C ASN A 33 -12.63 8.84 -26.83
N ASN A 34 -12.02 9.42 -25.80
CA ASN A 34 -11.92 8.79 -24.47
C ASN A 34 -12.94 9.33 -23.47
N LYS A 35 -13.58 10.47 -23.74
CA LYS A 35 -14.56 11.07 -22.85
C LYS A 35 -15.77 10.15 -22.67
N GLY A 36 -16.12 9.86 -21.41
CA GLY A 36 -17.28 9.05 -21.05
C GLY A 36 -17.07 7.53 -21.11
N LYS A 37 -15.90 7.06 -21.55
CA LYS A 37 -15.52 5.64 -21.48
C LYS A 37 -15.18 5.23 -20.06
N SER A 38 -15.46 3.98 -19.71
CA SER A 38 -15.06 3.42 -18.41
C SER A 38 -13.53 3.18 -18.36
N LYS A 39 -12.97 2.98 -17.17
CA LYS A 39 -11.54 2.60 -17.00
C LYS A 39 -11.20 1.36 -17.84
N THR A 40 -12.07 0.34 -17.81
CA THR A 40 -11.88 -0.90 -18.57
C THR A 40 -11.92 -0.68 -20.08
N ASP A 41 -12.80 0.19 -20.58
CA ASP A 41 -12.86 0.54 -22.01
C ASP A 41 -11.61 1.28 -22.49
N LEU A 42 -10.92 1.96 -21.58
CA LEU A 42 -9.64 2.63 -21.83
C LEU A 42 -8.43 1.70 -21.64
N GLY A 43 -8.66 0.41 -21.36
CA GLY A 43 -7.60 -0.56 -21.08
C GLY A 43 -6.93 -0.37 -19.72
N LEU A 44 -7.53 0.45 -18.84
CA LEU A 44 -7.02 0.68 -17.49
C LEU A 44 -7.60 -0.34 -16.51
N ARG A 45 -6.81 -0.64 -15.48
CA ARG A 45 -7.21 -1.55 -14.40
C ARG A 45 -8.25 -0.89 -13.49
N GLU A 46 -9.26 -1.65 -13.11
CA GLU A 46 -10.21 -1.23 -12.07
C GLU A 46 -9.49 -1.20 -10.71
N PHE A 47 -9.56 -0.07 -10.02
CA PHE A 47 -9.00 0.06 -8.68
C PHE A 47 -10.01 -0.46 -7.65
N LYS A 48 -9.60 -1.46 -6.86
CA LYS A 48 -10.44 -2.07 -5.81
C LYS A 48 -9.92 -1.78 -4.41
N GLU A 49 -8.61 -1.79 -4.25
CA GLU A 49 -7.93 -1.55 -2.99
C GLU A 49 -6.51 -1.02 -3.26
N THR A 50 -5.78 -0.64 -2.21
CA THR A 50 -4.41 -0.16 -2.36
C THR A 50 -3.51 -1.29 -2.88
N GLU A 51 -2.68 -0.97 -3.87
CA GLU A 51 -1.81 -1.91 -4.56
C GLU A 51 -0.35 -1.48 -4.45
N ILE A 52 0.55 -2.45 -4.36
CA ILE A 52 1.99 -2.29 -4.57
C ILE A 52 2.29 -2.92 -5.93
N ARG A 53 2.66 -2.10 -6.91
CA ARG A 53 2.95 -2.54 -8.27
C ARG A 53 4.45 -2.49 -8.52
N SER A 54 5.03 -3.51 -9.14
CA SER A 54 6.44 -3.51 -9.53
C SER A 54 6.65 -4.29 -10.82
N GLY A 55 7.43 -3.72 -11.74
CA GLY A 55 7.93 -4.44 -12.91
C GLY A 55 9.17 -5.25 -12.56
N VAL A 56 9.05 -6.58 -12.50
CA VAL A 56 10.15 -7.50 -12.20
C VAL A 56 10.28 -8.53 -13.31
N LEU A 57 11.49 -8.71 -13.85
CA LEU A 57 11.79 -9.67 -14.92
C LEU A 57 10.86 -9.54 -16.15
N GLY A 58 10.49 -8.31 -16.52
CA GLY A 58 9.60 -8.05 -17.66
C GLY A 58 8.12 -8.37 -17.42
N SER A 59 7.75 -8.71 -16.18
CA SER A 59 6.36 -8.93 -15.77
C SER A 59 5.94 -7.92 -14.71
N GLU A 60 4.67 -7.52 -14.75
CA GLU A 60 4.08 -6.71 -13.68
C GLU A 60 3.65 -7.63 -12.52
N ILE A 61 4.19 -7.39 -11.34
CA ILE A 61 3.80 -8.04 -10.08
C ILE A 61 3.00 -7.04 -9.27
N ILE A 62 1.84 -7.47 -8.77
CA ILE A 62 0.95 -6.65 -7.97
C ILE A 62 0.62 -7.36 -6.67
N LEU A 63 0.86 -6.67 -5.56
CA LEU A 63 0.45 -7.10 -4.23
C LEU A 63 -0.65 -6.18 -3.73
N THR A 64 -1.80 -6.74 -3.39
CA THR A 64 -2.89 -5.99 -2.79
C THR A 64 -2.88 -6.09 -1.27
N GLN A 65 -3.58 -5.17 -0.60
CA GLN A 65 -3.79 -5.25 0.84
C GLN A 65 -4.41 -6.61 1.25
N SER A 66 -5.38 -7.11 0.49
CA SER A 66 -5.98 -8.43 0.73
C SER A 66 -4.99 -9.58 0.58
N ASN A 67 -4.06 -9.53 -0.39
CA ASN A 67 -3.01 -10.55 -0.49
C ASN A 67 -2.15 -10.61 0.78
N ILE A 68 -1.73 -9.45 1.29
CA ILE A 68 -0.92 -9.36 2.52
C ILE A 68 -1.71 -9.88 3.71
N ALA A 69 -2.96 -9.45 3.90
CA ALA A 69 -3.81 -9.90 4.99
C ALA A 69 -3.99 -11.43 4.97
N GLN A 70 -4.19 -12.02 3.79
CA GLN A 70 -4.33 -13.46 3.62
C GLN A 70 -3.05 -14.21 3.97
N VAL A 71 -1.89 -13.76 3.49
CA VAL A 71 -0.59 -14.39 3.79
C VAL A 71 -0.27 -14.34 5.28
N LEU A 72 -0.59 -13.22 5.93
CA LEU A 72 -0.38 -13.05 7.37
C LEU A 72 -1.45 -13.74 8.22
N LYS A 73 -2.51 -14.28 7.62
CA LYS A 73 -3.68 -14.86 8.32
C LYS A 73 -4.32 -13.85 9.29
N LEU A 74 -4.40 -12.58 8.88
CA LEU A 74 -4.98 -11.49 9.66
C LEU A 74 -6.28 -10.99 9.02
N PRO A 75 -7.25 -10.50 9.82
CA PRO A 75 -8.43 -9.86 9.27
C PRO A 75 -8.07 -8.56 8.54
N ASN A 76 -8.58 -8.38 7.33
CA ASN A 76 -8.38 -7.15 6.53
C ASN A 76 -9.28 -5.99 7.02
N LYS A 77 -9.21 -5.65 8.31
CA LYS A 77 -10.07 -4.64 8.96
C LYS A 77 -9.31 -3.67 9.88
N ALA A 78 -8.00 -3.54 9.68
CA ALA A 78 -7.17 -2.72 10.55
C ALA A 78 -7.39 -1.21 10.30
N VAL A 79 -7.31 -0.41 11.37
CA VAL A 79 -7.36 1.06 11.29
C VAL A 79 -5.94 1.59 11.35
N PHE A 80 -5.48 2.22 10.27
CA PHE A 80 -4.20 2.93 10.25
C PHE A 80 -4.39 4.34 10.84
N LYS A 81 -3.84 4.57 12.04
CA LYS A 81 -3.82 5.89 12.66
C LYS A 81 -2.47 6.53 12.48
N THR A 82 -2.39 7.58 11.66
CA THR A 82 -1.23 8.46 11.63
C THR A 82 -1.31 9.45 12.78
N PHE A 83 -0.21 9.58 13.50
CA PHE A 83 -0.07 10.59 14.54
C PHE A 83 0.94 11.63 14.09
N THR A 84 0.62 12.91 14.30
CA THR A 84 1.67 13.94 14.30
C THR A 84 2.47 13.79 15.58
N PRO A 85 3.70 14.33 15.69
CA PRO A 85 4.48 14.26 16.92
C PRO A 85 3.70 14.76 18.15
N ALA A 86 2.84 15.76 17.98
CA ALA A 86 2.01 16.32 19.05
C ALA A 86 0.79 15.43 19.39
N SER A 87 0.09 14.88 18.39
CA SER A 87 -1.07 14.01 18.65
C SER A 87 -0.68 12.61 19.08
N GLY A 88 0.51 12.16 18.67
CA GLY A 88 1.10 10.88 19.04
C GLY A 88 1.34 10.79 20.54
N LYS A 89 1.98 11.82 21.14
CA LYS A 89 2.23 11.87 22.59
C LYS A 89 0.97 11.78 23.45
N LYS A 90 -0.19 12.21 22.92
CA LYS A 90 -1.49 12.18 23.61
C LYS A 90 -2.32 10.95 23.26
N SER A 91 -1.81 10.08 22.40
CA SER A 91 -2.53 8.90 21.94
C SER A 91 -2.75 7.93 23.10
N PRO A 92 -3.96 7.38 23.26
CA PRO A 92 -4.24 6.36 24.28
C PRO A 92 -3.42 5.09 24.05
N TYR A 93 -2.85 4.92 22.85
CA TYR A 93 -2.05 3.76 22.48
C TYR A 93 -0.57 3.88 22.89
N VAL A 94 -0.05 5.07 23.23
CA VAL A 94 1.38 5.23 23.60
C VAL A 94 1.72 4.39 24.81
N LYS A 95 0.88 4.41 25.84
CA LYS A 95 1.11 3.60 27.05
C LYS A 95 1.11 2.11 26.74
N ARG A 96 0.23 1.67 25.83
CA ARG A 96 0.13 0.27 25.40
C ARG A 96 1.34 -0.16 24.57
N PHE A 97 1.78 0.65 23.61
CA PHE A 97 3.00 0.37 22.84
C PHE A 97 4.25 0.41 23.73
N ALA A 98 4.33 1.37 24.66
CA ALA A 98 5.44 1.45 25.60
C ALA A 98 5.51 0.22 26.51
N GLN A 99 4.36 -0.27 26.97
CA GLN A 99 4.30 -1.53 27.70
C GLN A 99 4.75 -2.71 26.82
N GLU A 100 4.09 -2.97 25.70
CA GLU A 100 4.42 -4.13 24.84
C GLU A 100 5.87 -4.10 24.31
N CYS A 101 6.46 -2.92 24.09
CA CYS A 101 7.83 -2.80 23.58
C CYS A 101 8.91 -2.66 24.67
N TYR A 102 8.56 -2.26 25.89
CA TYR A 102 9.53 -1.93 26.97
C TYR A 102 9.12 -2.46 28.35
N ILE A 103 8.28 -3.51 28.41
CA ILE A 103 7.92 -4.17 29.69
C ILE A 103 9.17 -4.75 30.39
N ASP A 104 10.26 -5.04 29.68
CA ASP A 104 11.60 -5.21 30.25
C ASP A 104 12.60 -4.37 29.44
N GLU A 105 13.02 -3.22 29.98
CA GLU A 105 14.01 -2.31 29.37
C GLU A 105 15.36 -2.99 29.03
N ASP A 106 15.60 -4.22 29.51
CA ASP A 106 16.86 -4.97 29.36
C ASP A 106 16.86 -6.04 28.26
N LEU A 107 15.73 -6.32 27.59
CA LEU A 107 15.69 -7.35 26.55
C LEU A 107 15.98 -6.74 25.17
N VAL A 108 17.23 -6.84 24.73
CA VAL A 108 17.62 -6.61 23.33
C VAL A 108 16.78 -7.53 22.44
N PRO A 109 16.07 -7.01 21.42
CA PRO A 109 15.31 -7.87 20.51
C PRO A 109 16.28 -8.80 19.78
N SER A 110 16.27 -10.08 20.14
CA SER A 110 17.05 -11.09 19.44
C SER A 110 16.30 -11.51 18.18
N ASN A 111 16.78 -11.08 17.00
CA ASN A 111 16.37 -11.65 15.72
C ASN A 111 17.02 -13.04 15.53
N LYS A 112 16.66 -14.01 16.36
CA LYS A 112 16.94 -15.44 16.14
C LYS A 112 15.68 -16.15 15.69
#